data_AF-A0A0U1DYE3-F1
#
_entry.id   AF-A0A0U1DYE3-F1
#
_cell.length_a   1.000
_cell.length_b   1.000
_cell.length_c   1.000
_cell.angle_alpha   90.00
_cell.angle_beta   90.00
_cell.angle_gamma   90.00
#
_symmetry.space_group_name_H-M   'P 1'
#
loop_
_entity.id
_entity.type
_entity.pdbx_description
1 polymer ?
#
loop_
_entity_poly.entity_id
_entity_poly.type
_entity_poly.pdbx_seq_one_letter_code
_entity_poly.pdbx_strand_id
1 'polypeptide(L)'
;MSLAVFEDAARAHFSNPPSTWQVLPHPEYGGWQLVDRHGAIIDRCRTKAQAERRRHSGPDAQRWYQRTDWYLGYDAGGRTLTGPEQLIVDDLTRPILDAAHAFHRATDSRRVRYIDQAADDDRIWDAVELPNGRYQVRGDYFHTYTAAALEFLDDQAAAATTDLTAFLRDLLDTDRMRYAV
;
A
#
# COMPACT_ATOMS: atom_id res chain seq x y z
N MET A 1 23.51 21.14 -6.03
CA MET A 1 22.18 20.89 -5.43
C MET A 1 22.27 21.23 -3.95
N SER A 2 21.27 21.90 -3.36
CA SER A 2 21.26 22.14 -1.92
C SER A 2 20.81 20.88 -1.16
N LEU A 3 21.11 20.79 0.13
CA LEU A 3 20.66 19.66 0.96
C LEU A 3 19.13 19.56 1.01
N ALA A 4 18.40 20.68 1.05
CA ALA A 4 16.94 20.67 1.00
C ALA A 4 16.40 20.05 -0.29
N VAL A 5 16.98 20.40 -1.45
CA VAL A 5 16.55 19.82 -2.74
C VAL A 5 16.92 18.33 -2.82
N PHE A 6 18.04 17.92 -2.21
CA PHE A 6 18.39 16.50 -2.10
C PHE A 6 17.37 15.74 -1.24
N GLU A 7 17.04 16.27 -0.06
CA GLU A 7 16.07 15.66 0.86
C GLU A 7 14.70 15.53 0.22
N ASP A 8 14.18 16.59 -0.41
CA ASP A 8 12.89 16.57 -1.10
C ASP A 8 12.87 15.49 -2.19
N ALA A 9 13.95 15.42 -2.99
CA ALA A 9 14.06 14.42 -4.04
C ALA A 9 14.17 12.99 -3.50
N ALA A 10 14.90 12.78 -2.40
CA ALA A 10 15.04 11.48 -1.74
C ALA A 10 13.71 11.04 -1.10
N ARG A 11 13.03 11.95 -0.40
CA ARG A 11 11.72 11.72 0.21
C ARG A 11 10.69 11.36 -0.84
N ALA A 12 10.62 12.09 -1.96
CA ALA A 12 9.74 11.77 -3.08
C ALA A 12 10.07 10.39 -3.68
N HIS A 13 11.35 10.06 -3.86
CA HIS A 13 11.79 8.76 -4.37
C HIS A 13 11.34 7.60 -3.48
N PHE A 14 11.59 7.68 -2.18
CA PHE A 14 11.25 6.62 -1.21
C PHE A 14 9.76 6.54 -0.88
N SER A 15 8.99 7.61 -1.11
CA SER A 15 7.52 7.60 -0.93
C SER A 15 6.76 6.93 -2.06
N ASN A 16 7.43 6.63 -3.18
CA ASN A 16 6.81 6.12 -4.40
C ASN A 16 7.52 4.88 -4.99
N PRO A 17 7.73 3.82 -4.19
CA PRO A 17 8.33 2.58 -4.70
C PRO A 17 7.38 1.86 -5.67
N PRO A 18 7.89 0.98 -6.56
CA PRO A 18 7.04 0.21 -7.48
C PRO A 18 5.90 -0.59 -6.82
N SER A 19 6.05 -0.94 -5.55
CA SER A 19 5.01 -1.59 -4.75
C SER A 19 3.80 -0.70 -4.46
N THR A 20 3.90 0.64 -4.54
CA THR A 20 2.76 1.55 -4.36
C THR A 20 2.07 1.93 -5.66
N TRP A 21 2.67 1.65 -6.82
CA TRP A 21 2.10 1.96 -8.12
C TRP A 21 0.84 1.14 -8.39
N GLN A 22 -0.11 1.72 -9.13
CA GLN A 22 -1.40 1.11 -9.41
C GLN A 22 -1.56 0.79 -10.89
N VAL A 23 -2.25 -0.32 -11.17
CA VAL A 23 -2.63 -0.74 -12.51
C VAL A 23 -4.11 -0.45 -12.70
N LEU A 24 -4.43 0.59 -13.46
CA LEU A 24 -5.79 1.07 -13.69
C LEU A 24 -6.19 0.95 -15.16
N PRO A 25 -7.48 0.80 -15.49
CA PRO A 25 -7.92 0.97 -16.87
C PRO A 25 -7.67 2.42 -17.33
N HIS A 26 -7.29 2.61 -18.60
CA HIS A 26 -7.15 3.95 -19.16
C HIS A 26 -8.53 4.46 -19.65
N PRO A 27 -9.03 5.60 -19.16
CA PRO A 27 -10.42 6.04 -19.41
C PRO A 27 -10.69 6.39 -20.88
N GLU A 28 -9.72 6.95 -21.61
CA GLU A 28 -9.95 7.46 -22.97
C GLU A 28 -9.48 6.53 -24.10
N TYR A 29 -8.28 5.95 -24.02
CA TYR A 29 -7.68 5.22 -25.16
C TYR A 29 -8.08 3.75 -25.28
N GLY A 30 -8.75 3.18 -24.27
CA GLY A 30 -8.90 1.74 -24.14
C GLY A 30 -7.56 1.05 -23.84
N GLY A 31 -7.47 0.34 -22.72
CA GLY A 31 -6.22 -0.28 -22.28
C GLY A 31 -6.00 -0.09 -20.79
N TRP A 32 -4.75 -0.18 -20.37
CA TRP A 32 -4.33 -0.12 -18.97
C TRP A 32 -3.22 0.91 -18.79
N GLN A 33 -3.12 1.48 -17.61
CA GLN A 33 -2.08 2.44 -17.25
C GLN A 33 -1.48 2.06 -15.92
N LEU A 34 -0.19 2.30 -15.80
CA LEU A 34 0.54 2.24 -14.56
C LEU A 34 0.65 3.67 -14.02
N VAL A 35 0.09 3.91 -12.85
CA VAL A 35 0.11 5.24 -12.21
C VAL A 35 0.87 5.17 -10.89
N ASP A 36 1.51 6.27 -10.54
CA ASP A 36 2.22 6.39 -9.28
C ASP A 36 1.26 6.66 -8.09
N ARG A 37 1.81 6.72 -6.87
CA ARG A 37 1.01 7.01 -5.66
C ARG A 37 0.24 8.34 -5.73
N HIS A 38 0.71 9.29 -6.52
CA HIS A 38 0.16 10.63 -6.66
C HIS A 38 -0.78 10.76 -7.88
N GLY A 39 -0.99 9.67 -8.63
CA GLY A 39 -1.85 9.64 -9.82
C GLY A 39 -1.17 10.04 -11.12
N ALA A 40 0.15 10.29 -11.12
CA ALA A 40 0.88 10.55 -12.35
C ALA A 40 1.04 9.26 -13.17
N ILE A 41 0.85 9.35 -14.49
CA ILE A 41 1.00 8.20 -15.39
C ILE A 41 2.49 7.90 -15.57
N ILE A 42 2.89 6.68 -15.21
CA ILE A 42 4.23 6.12 -15.40
C ILE A 42 4.35 5.51 -16.81
N ASP A 43 3.41 4.61 -17.17
CA ASP A 43 3.42 3.92 -18.46
C ASP A 43 1.99 3.63 -18.94
N ARG A 44 1.81 3.55 -20.25
CA ARG A 44 0.56 3.16 -20.92
C ARG A 44 0.73 1.78 -21.55
N CYS A 45 -0.13 0.86 -21.14
CA CYS A 45 -0.08 -0.55 -21.50
C CYS A 45 -1.32 -0.98 -22.26
N ARG A 46 -1.17 -1.97 -23.15
CA ARG A 46 -2.32 -2.53 -23.89
C ARG A 46 -3.16 -3.46 -23.03
N THR A 47 -2.54 -4.17 -22.09
CA THR A 47 -3.20 -5.18 -21.25
C THR A 47 -2.83 -5.04 -19.77
N LYS A 48 -3.70 -5.53 -18.88
CA LYS A 48 -3.44 -5.57 -17.43
C LYS A 48 -2.14 -6.32 -17.12
N ALA A 49 -1.96 -7.50 -17.73
CA ALA A 49 -0.78 -8.32 -17.54
C ALA A 49 0.51 -7.63 -18.00
N GLN A 50 0.44 -6.78 -19.04
CA GLN A 50 1.58 -5.96 -19.44
C GLN A 50 1.89 -4.90 -18.37
N ALA A 51 0.87 -4.21 -17.85
CA ALA A 51 1.04 -3.20 -16.81
C ALA A 51 1.62 -3.79 -15.52
N GLU A 52 1.15 -4.96 -15.08
CA GLU A 52 1.72 -5.66 -13.92
C GLU A 52 3.17 -6.07 -14.15
N ARG A 53 3.52 -6.60 -15.33
CA ARG A 53 4.92 -6.87 -15.66
C ARG A 53 5.77 -5.60 -15.64
N ARG A 54 5.26 -4.49 -16.19
CA ARG A 54 5.96 -3.20 -16.19
C ARG A 54 6.19 -2.67 -14.78
N ARG A 55 5.22 -2.84 -13.88
CA ARG A 55 5.33 -2.48 -12.46
C ARG A 55 6.49 -3.20 -11.78
N HIS A 56 6.71 -4.47 -12.08
CA HIS A 56 7.72 -5.27 -11.39
C HIS A 56 9.10 -5.26 -12.05
N SER A 57 9.15 -5.30 -13.39
CA SER A 57 10.38 -5.50 -14.14
C SER A 57 10.49 -4.61 -15.38
N GLY A 58 9.62 -3.61 -15.50
CA GLY A 58 9.68 -2.62 -16.57
C GLY A 58 10.85 -1.63 -16.43
N PRO A 59 11.12 -0.84 -17.49
CA PRO A 59 12.19 0.15 -17.49
C PRO A 59 12.12 1.13 -16.32
N ASP A 60 10.93 1.64 -15.99
CA ASP A 60 10.77 2.62 -14.90
C ASP A 60 10.97 1.97 -13.53
N ALA A 61 10.53 0.73 -13.33
CA ALA A 61 10.83 -0.05 -12.12
C ALA A 61 12.34 -0.26 -11.97
N GLN A 62 13.03 -0.64 -13.05
CA GLN A 62 14.49 -0.82 -13.05
C GLN A 62 15.24 0.47 -12.75
N ARG A 63 14.82 1.60 -13.32
CA ARG A 63 15.40 2.92 -12.98
C ARG A 63 15.19 3.26 -11.51
N TRP A 64 14.02 2.95 -10.96
CA TRP A 64 13.76 3.16 -9.54
C TRP A 64 14.71 2.32 -8.69
N TYR A 65 14.88 1.02 -8.99
CA TYR A 65 15.79 0.14 -8.26
C TYR A 65 17.25 0.60 -8.34
N GLN A 66 17.74 0.96 -9.53
CA GLN A 66 19.10 1.49 -9.72
C GLN A 66 19.33 2.76 -8.90
N ARG A 67 18.34 3.67 -8.87
CA ARG A 67 18.44 4.88 -8.06
C ARG A 67 18.39 4.58 -6.56
N THR A 68 17.64 3.57 -6.14
CA THR A 68 17.64 3.08 -4.76
C THR A 68 19.02 2.51 -4.40
N ASP A 69 19.63 1.69 -5.27
CA ASP A 69 20.99 1.17 -5.06
C ASP A 69 22.01 2.29 -4.90
N TRP A 70 21.86 3.38 -5.66
CA TRP A 70 22.68 4.58 -5.50
C TRP A 70 22.47 5.28 -4.15
N TYR A 71 21.22 5.51 -3.73
CA TYR A 71 20.95 6.11 -2.41
C TYR A 71 21.50 5.26 -1.26
N LEU A 72 21.41 3.93 -1.39
CA LEU A 72 21.89 2.98 -0.37
C LEU A 72 23.40 2.69 -0.47
N GLY A 73 24.11 3.29 -1.44
CA GLY A 73 25.55 3.12 -1.61
C GLY A 73 25.99 1.79 -2.23
N TYR A 74 25.07 1.02 -2.81
CA TYR A 74 25.37 -0.22 -3.54
C TYR A 74 25.85 0.03 -4.98
N ASP A 75 25.50 1.18 -5.58
CA ASP A 75 25.98 1.57 -6.90
C ASP A 75 27.38 2.21 -6.84
N ALA A 76 28.40 1.43 -7.21
CA ALA A 76 29.79 1.90 -7.31
C ALA A 76 30.08 2.79 -8.53
N GLY A 77 29.16 2.86 -9.50
CA GLY A 77 29.30 3.71 -10.70
C GLY A 77 28.75 5.13 -10.51
N GLY A 78 27.90 5.33 -9.51
CA GLY A 78 27.30 6.62 -9.20
C GLY A 78 28.21 7.55 -8.38
N ARG A 79 27.82 8.83 -8.31
CA ARG A 79 28.52 9.82 -7.45
C ARG A 79 28.38 9.42 -5.98
N THR A 80 29.48 9.41 -5.24
CA THR A 80 29.44 9.20 -3.78
C THR A 80 28.60 10.27 -3.07
N LEU A 81 27.71 9.85 -2.18
CA LEU A 81 26.98 10.74 -1.29
C LEU A 81 27.92 11.42 -0.30
N THR A 82 27.67 12.69 0.00
CA THR A 82 28.35 13.40 1.09
C THR A 82 27.84 12.90 2.44
N GLY A 83 28.59 13.10 3.53
CA GLY A 83 28.16 12.70 4.88
C GLY A 83 26.76 13.22 5.27
N PRO A 84 26.43 14.51 5.04
CA PRO A 84 25.08 15.01 5.29
C PRO A 84 24.00 14.37 4.42
N GLU A 85 24.28 14.07 3.15
CA GLU A 85 23.34 13.35 2.26
C GLU A 85 23.08 11.92 2.75
N GLN A 86 24.11 11.23 3.26
CA GLN A 86 23.98 9.90 3.85
C GLN A 86 23.07 9.93 5.08
N LEU A 87 23.27 10.90 5.99
CA LEU A 87 22.40 11.05 7.17
C LEU A 87 20.94 11.28 6.78
N ILE A 88 20.67 12.07 5.74
CA ILE A 88 19.31 12.26 5.21
C ILE A 88 18.73 10.92 4.70
N VAL A 89 19.51 10.13 3.97
CA VAL A 89 19.04 8.83 3.48
C VAL A 89 18.78 7.87 4.64
N ASP A 90 19.66 7.83 5.65
CA ASP A 90 19.49 7.00 6.84
C ASP A 90 18.21 7.38 7.61
N ASP A 91 17.97 8.67 7.81
CA ASP A 91 16.77 9.19 8.47
C ASP A 91 15.49 8.87 7.70
N LEU A 92 15.54 8.82 6.36
CA LEU A 92 14.40 8.45 5.51
C LEU A 92 14.17 6.94 5.46
N THR A 93 15.23 6.14 5.41
CA THR A 93 15.14 4.68 5.20
C THR A 93 14.86 3.92 6.48
N ARG A 94 15.31 4.42 7.64
CA ARG A 94 15.08 3.78 8.94
C ARG A 94 13.58 3.57 9.27
N PRO A 95 12.69 4.57 9.16
CA PRO A 95 11.25 4.36 9.34
C PRO A 95 10.67 3.31 8.36
N ILE A 96 11.17 3.26 7.14
CA ILE A 96 10.72 2.29 6.13
C ILE A 96 11.09 0.87 6.51
N LEU A 97 12.33 0.67 6.98
CA LEU A 97 12.80 -0.61 7.49
C LEU A 97 11.98 -1.03 8.72
N ASP A 98 11.78 -0.12 9.68
CA ASP A 98 10.99 -0.38 10.88
C ASP A 98 9.56 -0.83 10.53
N ALA A 99 8.92 -0.14 9.58
CA ALA A 99 7.60 -0.48 9.07
C ALA A 99 7.57 -1.85 8.37
N ALA A 100 8.56 -2.15 7.52
CA ALA A 100 8.69 -3.45 6.86
C ALA A 100 8.91 -4.59 7.87
N HIS A 101 9.75 -4.36 8.88
CA HIS A 101 9.99 -5.31 9.97
C HIS A 101 8.75 -5.54 10.83
N ALA A 102 7.90 -4.52 11.03
CA ALA A 102 6.62 -4.70 11.71
C ALA A 102 5.73 -5.71 10.97
N PHE A 103 5.59 -5.57 9.65
CA PHE A 103 4.83 -6.52 8.83
C PHE A 103 5.44 -7.92 8.79
N HIS A 104 6.77 -8.04 8.78
CA HIS A 104 7.43 -9.35 8.80
C HIS A 104 7.29 -10.08 10.14
N ARG A 105 7.17 -9.34 11.26
CA ARG A 105 7.03 -9.92 12.60
C ARG A 105 5.57 -10.10 13.04
N ALA A 106 4.65 -9.40 12.41
CA ALA A 106 3.23 -9.50 12.73
C ALA A 106 2.73 -10.92 12.48
N THR A 107 2.07 -11.50 13.47
CA THR A 107 1.35 -12.77 13.32
C THR A 107 0.03 -12.59 12.59
N ASP A 108 -0.58 -11.41 12.73
CA ASP A 108 -1.87 -11.06 12.14
C ASP A 108 -1.82 -9.68 11.50
N SER A 109 -2.50 -9.55 10.37
CA SER A 109 -2.75 -8.28 9.68
C SER A 109 -4.25 -8.09 9.47
N ARG A 110 -4.73 -6.87 9.67
CA ARG A 110 -6.15 -6.51 9.58
C ARG A 110 -6.46 -5.72 8.32
N ARG A 111 -7.62 -5.94 7.71
CA ARG A 111 -8.07 -5.17 6.54
C ARG A 111 -8.69 -3.86 7.00
N VAL A 112 -8.24 -2.73 6.44
CA VAL A 112 -8.67 -1.39 6.87
C VAL A 112 -8.97 -0.44 5.72
N ARG A 113 -9.78 0.57 6.00
CA ARG A 113 -9.91 1.83 5.23
C ARG A 113 -9.54 3.01 6.10
N TYR A 114 -9.13 4.12 5.50
CA TYR A 114 -9.02 5.36 6.27
C TYR A 114 -10.42 5.94 6.50
N ILE A 115 -10.67 6.50 7.68
CA ILE A 115 -11.98 7.12 7.98
C ILE A 115 -12.22 8.38 7.13
N ASP A 116 -11.15 9.10 6.79
CA ASP A 116 -11.19 10.29 5.93
C ASP A 116 -10.98 9.96 4.44
N GLN A 117 -11.06 8.68 4.08
CA GLN A 117 -10.93 8.25 2.69
C GLN A 117 -12.05 8.86 1.84
N ALA A 118 -11.70 9.36 0.65
CA ALA A 118 -12.66 9.98 -0.26
C ALA A 118 -13.76 8.98 -0.66
N ALA A 119 -14.97 9.45 -0.92
CA ALA A 119 -16.12 8.58 -1.19
C ALA A 119 -15.98 7.73 -2.46
N ASP A 120 -15.17 8.18 -3.42
CA ASP A 120 -14.82 7.48 -4.66
C ASP A 120 -13.56 6.61 -4.52
N ASP A 121 -12.86 6.71 -3.39
CA ASP A 121 -11.70 5.90 -3.08
C ASP A 121 -12.14 4.63 -2.33
N ASP A 122 -12.18 3.51 -3.04
CA ASP A 122 -12.60 2.21 -2.51
C ASP A 122 -11.44 1.35 -1.98
N ARG A 123 -10.22 1.91 -1.92
CA ARG A 123 -9.00 1.19 -1.54
C ARG A 123 -9.11 0.57 -0.16
N ILE A 124 -8.64 -0.67 -0.05
CA ILE A 124 -8.54 -1.40 1.21
C ILE A 124 -7.08 -1.77 1.43
N TRP A 125 -6.60 -1.47 2.63
CA TRP A 125 -5.22 -1.64 3.03
C TRP A 125 -5.07 -2.77 4.04
N ASP A 126 -3.85 -3.26 4.20
CA ASP A 126 -3.50 -4.13 5.33
C ASP A 126 -2.82 -3.28 6.40
N ALA A 127 -3.21 -3.47 7.65
CA ALA A 127 -2.60 -2.82 8.81
C ALA A 127 -2.14 -3.85 9.83
N VAL A 128 -1.02 -3.57 10.49
CA VAL A 128 -0.51 -4.35 11.61
C VAL A 128 -0.42 -3.47 12.85
N GLU A 129 -0.81 -4.02 13.98
CA GLU A 129 -0.68 -3.32 15.26
C GLU A 129 0.78 -3.37 15.74
N LEU A 130 1.29 -2.22 16.15
CA LEU A 130 2.62 -2.07 16.71
C LEU A 130 2.56 -2.21 18.24
N PRO A 131 3.69 -2.51 18.91
CA PRO A 131 3.73 -2.65 20.38
C PRO A 131 3.29 -1.40 21.16
N ASN A 132 3.25 -0.23 20.52
CA ASN A 132 2.78 1.03 21.10
C ASN A 132 1.27 1.28 20.90
N GLY A 133 0.52 0.29 20.38
CA GLY A 133 -0.93 0.38 20.11
C GLY A 133 -1.30 1.22 18.88
N ARG A 134 -0.32 1.65 18.08
CA ARG A 134 -0.56 2.30 16.79
C ARG A 134 -0.56 1.27 15.66
N TYR A 135 -1.11 1.63 14.52
CA TYR A 135 -1.18 0.78 13.34
C TYR A 135 -0.23 1.26 12.26
N GLN A 136 0.56 0.34 11.73
CA GLN A 136 1.36 0.53 10.54
C GLN A 136 0.57 0.02 9.33
N VAL A 137 0.35 0.89 8.34
CA VAL A 137 -0.38 0.54 7.11
C VAL A 137 0.61 0.14 6.02
N ARG A 138 0.30 -0.93 5.28
CA ARG A 138 1.15 -1.45 4.21
C ARG A 138 1.17 -0.46 3.05
N GLY A 139 2.35 0.04 2.71
CA GLY A 139 2.54 1.04 1.65
C GLY A 139 2.56 2.49 2.12
N ASP A 140 2.26 2.78 3.39
CA ASP A 140 2.51 4.09 4.01
C ASP A 140 3.57 3.98 5.11
N TYR A 141 4.83 3.97 4.70
CA TYR A 141 5.96 3.66 5.58
C TYR A 141 6.45 4.83 6.45
N PHE A 142 5.90 6.04 6.26
CA PHE A 142 6.31 7.24 7.01
C PHE A 142 5.33 7.60 8.11
N HIS A 143 4.17 6.95 8.16
CA HIS A 143 3.08 7.29 9.05
C HIS A 143 2.57 6.06 9.79
N THR A 144 2.11 6.29 11.01
CA THR A 144 1.38 5.32 11.82
C THR A 144 0.08 5.95 12.27
N TYR A 145 -0.93 5.13 12.51
CA TYR A 145 -2.30 5.57 12.71
C TYR A 145 -2.83 5.09 14.06
N THR A 146 -3.77 5.83 14.64
CA THR A 146 -4.55 5.32 15.78
C THR A 146 -5.69 4.45 15.26
N ALA A 147 -6.25 3.58 16.12
CA ALA A 147 -7.46 2.83 15.77
C ALA A 147 -8.61 3.75 15.30
N ALA A 148 -8.73 4.94 15.89
CA ALA A 148 -9.76 5.92 15.55
C ALA A 148 -9.55 6.62 14.19
N ALA A 149 -8.46 6.36 13.47
CA ALA A 149 -8.24 6.84 12.11
C ALA A 149 -8.55 5.77 11.04
N LEU A 150 -8.85 4.54 11.47
CA LEU A 150 -9.01 3.38 10.59
C LEU A 150 -10.38 2.72 10.82
N GLU A 151 -11.08 2.43 9.73
CA GLU A 151 -12.22 1.52 9.74
C GLU A 151 -11.70 0.10 9.53
N PHE A 152 -11.92 -0.81 10.49
CA PHE A 152 -11.53 -2.21 10.39
C PHE A 152 -12.64 -3.05 9.76
N LEU A 153 -12.32 -3.71 8.65
CA LEU A 153 -13.30 -4.45 7.85
C LEU A 153 -13.51 -5.89 8.34
N ASP A 154 -12.59 -6.42 9.14
CA ASP A 154 -12.69 -7.78 9.68
C ASP A 154 -13.90 -7.92 10.63
N ASP A 155 -14.22 -6.83 11.34
CA ASP A 155 -15.38 -6.77 12.24
C ASP A 155 -16.71 -6.80 11.46
N GLN A 156 -16.72 -6.26 10.23
CA GLN A 156 -17.89 -6.29 9.33
C GLN A 156 -18.11 -7.66 8.70
N ALA A 157 -17.05 -8.40 8.35
CA ALA A 157 -17.18 -9.75 7.81
C ALA A 157 -17.76 -10.73 8.84
N ALA A 158 -17.35 -10.60 10.11
CA ALA A 158 -17.90 -11.39 11.22
C ALA A 158 -19.38 -11.07 11.51
N ALA A 159 -19.75 -9.79 11.46
CA ALA A 159 -21.14 -9.34 11.60
C ALA A 159 -22.02 -9.85 10.44
N ALA A 160 -21.57 -9.67 9.19
CA ALA A 160 -22.30 -10.13 8.00
C ALA A 160 -22.49 -11.67 7.97
N THR A 161 -21.50 -12.42 8.46
CA THR A 161 -21.61 -13.88 8.56
C THR A 161 -22.62 -14.28 9.63
N THR A 162 -22.64 -13.58 10.76
CA THR A 162 -23.63 -13.78 11.84
C THR A 162 -25.04 -13.51 11.33
N ASP A 163 -25.24 -12.41 10.62
CA ASP A 163 -26.53 -11.99 10.07
C ASP A 163 -27.03 -12.96 8.99
N LEU A 164 -26.15 -13.41 8.08
CA LEU A 164 -26.50 -14.43 7.10
C LEU A 164 -26.88 -15.75 7.77
N THR A 165 -26.14 -16.15 8.82
CA THR A 165 -26.44 -17.39 9.56
C THR A 165 -27.78 -17.27 10.29
N ALA A 166 -28.10 -16.11 10.87
CA ALA A 166 -29.38 -15.85 11.50
C ALA A 166 -30.53 -15.89 10.47
N PHE A 167 -30.35 -15.25 9.32
CA PHE A 167 -31.31 -15.27 8.22
C PHE A 167 -31.56 -16.70 7.69
N LEU A 168 -30.51 -17.48 7.49
CA LEU A 168 -30.65 -18.86 7.02
C LEU A 168 -31.36 -19.76 8.04
N ARG A 169 -31.14 -19.57 9.35
CA ARG A 169 -31.89 -20.29 10.38
C ARG A 169 -33.36 -19.94 10.35
N ASP A 170 -33.69 -18.64 10.30
CA ASP A 170 -35.08 -18.17 10.24
C ASP A 170 -35.82 -18.72 9.01
N LEU A 171 -35.15 -18.76 7.85
CA LEU A 171 -35.69 -19.35 6.63
C LEU A 171 -35.97 -20.86 6.77
N LEU A 172 -35.04 -21.61 7.37
CA LEU A 172 -35.18 -23.06 7.57
C LEU A 172 -36.25 -23.41 8.62
N ASP A 173 -36.37 -22.60 9.68
CA ASP A 173 -37.39 -22.80 10.72
C ASP A 173 -38.80 -22.43 10.19
N THR A 174 -38.89 -21.39 9.35
CA THR A 174 -40.14 -21.03 8.65
C THR A 174 -40.58 -22.12 7.67
N ASP A 175 -39.64 -22.78 6.99
CA ASP A 175 -39.94 -23.88 6.06
C ASP A 175 -40.38 -25.14 6.84
N ARG A 176 -39.73 -25.47 7.97
CA ARG A 176 -40.14 -26.56 8.86
C ARG A 176 -41.57 -26.40 9.41
N MET A 177 -41.98 -25.17 9.74
CA MET A 177 -43.34 -24.88 10.20
C MET A 177 -44.41 -25.07 9.10
N ARG A 178 -44.04 -24.97 7.82
CA ARG A 178 -44.97 -25.16 6.69
C ARG A 178 -45.25 -26.62 6.33
N TYR A 179 -44.41 -27.55 6.76
CA TYR A 179 -44.55 -28.99 6.48
C TYR A 179 -44.97 -29.82 7.70
N ALA A 180 -45.35 -29.18 8.82
CA ALA A 180 -45.79 -29.84 10.05
C ALA A 180 -47.32 -29.90 10.23
N VAL A 181 -48.07 -30.02 9.13
CA VAL A 181 -49.55 -30.23 9.11
C VAL A 181 -49.87 -31.66 8.71
#